data_AF-A0A377NID7-F1
#
_entry.id   AF-A0A377NID7-F1
#
_cell.length_a   1.000
_cell.length_b   1.000
_cell.length_c   1.000
_cell.angle_alpha   90.00
_cell.angle_beta   90.00
_cell.angle_gamma   90.00
#
_symmetry.space_group_name_H-M   'P 1'
#
loop_
_entity.id
_entity.type
_entity.pdbx_description
1 polymer ?
#
loop_
_entity_poly.entity_id
_entity_poly.type
_entity_poly.pdbx_seq_one_letter_code
_entity_poly.pdbx_strand_id
1 'polypeptide(L)' 'MGSITVEAIGSPMDAEAAVQRKADAAGARYYVIMFNSETIVPGRWYSQAILYR' A
#
# COMPACT_ATOMS: atom_id res chain seq x y z
N MET A 1 1.18 1.70 -16.06
CA MET A 1 0.56 2.38 -14.90
C MET A 1 -0.64 1.54 -14.48
N GLY A 2 -0.86 1.34 -13.18
CA GLY A 2 -1.84 0.38 -12.66
C GLY A 2 -2.03 0.53 -11.16
N SER A 3 -2.91 -0.28 -10.57
CA SER A 3 -3.13 -0.32 -9.12
C SER A 3 -2.37 -1.47 -8.47
N ILE A 4 -1.96 -1.26 -7.22
CA ILE A 4 -1.35 -2.27 -6.36
C ILE A 4 -2.13 -2.34 -5.05
N THR A 5 -2.16 -3.52 -4.45
CA THR A 5 -2.70 -3.76 -3.11
C THR A 5 -1.62 -4.35 -2.20
N VAL A 6 -1.71 -4.08 -0.90
CA VAL A 6 -0.82 -4.63 0.12
C VAL A 6 -1.61 -5.02 1.36
N GLU A 7 -1.11 -6.03 2.05
CA GLU A 7 -1.48 -6.36 3.43
C GLU A 7 -0.24 -6.27 4.31
N ALA A 8 -0.41 -5.76 5.53
CA ALA A 8 0.64 -5.69 6.54
C ALA A 8 0.08 -6.03 7.92
N ILE A 9 0.92 -6.61 8.79
CA ILE A 9 0.62 -6.78 10.21
C ILE A 9 1.29 -5.64 10.97
N GLY A 10 0.59 -5.04 11.93
CA GLY A 10 1.06 -3.93 12.74
C GLY A 10 0.13 -2.73 12.62
N SER A 11 0.59 -1.70 11.92
CA SER A 11 0.01 -0.35 11.91
C SER A 11 -0.25 0.12 10.46
N PRO A 12 -0.99 1.24 10.26
CA PRO A 12 -1.19 1.78 8.92
C PRO A 12 0.13 2.18 8.24
N MET A 13 1.14 2.57 9.02
CA MET A 13 2.46 2.92 8.51
C MET A 13 3.19 1.72 7.90
N ASP A 14 2.96 0.51 8.40
CA ASP A 14 3.54 -0.71 7.85
C ASP A 14 2.94 -1.03 6.48
N ALA A 15 1.64 -0.77 6.31
CA ALA A 15 0.98 -0.86 5.01
C ALA A 15 1.53 0.20 4.03
N GLU A 16 1.72 1.45 4.47
CA GLU A 16 2.33 2.51 3.64
C GLU A 16 3.75 2.16 3.20
N ALA A 17 4.58 1.64 4.11
CA ALA A 17 5.93 1.18 3.80
C ALA A 17 5.93 -0.02 2.83
N ALA A 18 4.90 -0.89 2.89
CA ALA A 18 4.71 -1.96 1.92
C ALA A 18 4.29 -1.43 0.54
N VAL A 19 3.42 -0.41 0.49
CA VAL A 19 3.05 0.28 -0.77
C VAL A 19 4.29 0.88 -1.41
N GLN A 20 5.09 1.64 -0.65
CA GLN A 20 6.31 2.26 -1.17
C GLN A 20 7.25 1.22 -1.79
N ARG A 21 7.56 0.13 -1.07
CA ARG A 21 8.43 -0.94 -1.58
C ARG A 21 7.91 -1.56 -2.88
N LYS A 22 6.59 -1.79 -2.99
CA LYS A 22 6.00 -2.31 -4.23
C LYS A 22 6.01 -1.27 -5.36
N ALA A 23 5.78 0.00 -5.07
CA ALA A 23 5.83 1.09 -6.05
C ALA A 23 7.26 1.26 -6.62
N ASP A 24 8.28 1.20 -5.75
CA ASP A 24 9.70 1.26 -6.12
C ASP A 24 10.07 0.06 -7.00
N ALA A 25 9.66 -1.15 -6.62
CA ALA A 25 9.90 -2.36 -7.41
C ALA A 25 9.20 -2.33 -8.78
N ALA A 26 8.06 -1.63 -8.88
CA ALA A 26 7.35 -1.41 -10.14
C ALA A 26 7.94 -0.25 -10.96
N GLY A 27 8.92 0.50 -10.43
CA GLY A 27 9.51 1.67 -11.07
C GLY A 27 8.51 2.81 -11.28
N ALA A 28 7.60 3.01 -10.32
CA ALA A 28 6.70 4.15 -10.27
C ALA A 28 7.42 5.37 -9.68
N ARG A 29 7.27 6.54 -10.28
CA ARG A 29 7.85 7.80 -9.76
C ARG A 29 6.98 8.44 -8.70
N TYR A 30 5.66 8.23 -8.82
CA TYR A 30 4.67 8.71 -7.87
C TYR A 30 3.62 7.63 -7.67
N TYR A 31 2.98 7.64 -6.51
CA TYR A 31 1.79 6.84 -6.25
C TYR A 31 0.83 7.62 -5.36
N VAL A 32 -0.44 7.24 -5.41
CA VAL A 32 -1.48 7.78 -4.53
C VAL A 32 -2.15 6.60 -3.86
N ILE A 33 -2.24 6.62 -2.52
CA ILE A 33 -2.98 5.63 -1.75
C ILE A 33 -4.44 6.04 -1.74
N MET A 34 -5.34 5.18 -2.20
CA MET A 34 -6.78 5.46 -2.23
C MET A 34 -7.46 5.07 -0.92
N PHE A 35 -6.97 4.01 -0.27
CA PHE A 35 -7.38 3.67 1.09
C PHE A 35 -6.25 2.96 1.83
N ASN A 36 -6.26 3.11 3.16
CA ASN A 36 -5.42 2.40 4.11
C ASN A 36 -6.28 2.16 5.36
N SER A 37 -6.69 0.92 5.58
CA SER A 37 -7.67 0.60 6.64
C SER A 37 -7.36 -0.74 7.27
N GLU A 38 -7.66 -0.83 8.56
CA GLU A 38 -7.61 -2.09 9.29
C GLU A 38 -8.69 -3.04 8.77
N THR A 39 -8.36 -4.32 8.68
CA THR A 39 -9.29 -5.38 8.30
C THR A 39 -10.14 -5.81 9.49
N ILE A 40 -11.02 -6.79 9.30
CA ILE A 40 -11.75 -7.40 10.43
C ILE A 40 -10.83 -8.12 11.42
N VAL A 41 -9.61 -8.47 11.01
CA VAL A 41 -8.59 -9.04 11.89
C VAL A 41 -7.80 -7.89 12.51
N PRO A 42 -7.86 -7.70 13.84
CA PRO A 42 -7.11 -6.65 14.51
C PRO A 42 -5.61 -6.76 14.24
N GLY A 43 -4.97 -5.61 14.03
CA GLY A 43 -3.57 -5.48 13.68
C GLY A 43 -3.23 -5.86 12.24
N ARG A 44 -4.21 -6.25 11.41
CA ARG A 44 -3.98 -6.50 9.97
C ARG A 44 -4.53 -5.33 9.16
N TRP A 45 -3.66 -4.69 8.40
CA TRP A 45 -3.93 -3.51 7.58
C TRP A 45 -3.96 -3.88 6.10
N TYR A 46 -4.92 -3.32 5.37
CA TYR A 46 -5.06 -3.46 3.93
C TYR A 46 -5.05 -2.09 3.26
N SER A 47 -4.27 -1.95 2.19
CA SER A 47 -4.15 -0.70 1.46
C SER A 47 -4.08 -0.92 -0.04
N GLN A 48 -4.60 0.05 -0.81
CA GLN A 48 -4.50 0.08 -2.26
C GLN A 48 -3.96 1.43 -2.74
N ALA A 49 -3.08 1.38 -3.73
CA ALA A 49 -2.49 2.56 -4.37
C ALA A 49 -2.54 2.47 -5.91
N ILE A 50 -2.64 3.62 -6.57
CA ILE A 50 -2.46 3.77 -8.02
C ILE A 50 -1.05 4.29 -8.27
N LEU A 51 -0.36 3.68 -9.23
CA LEU A 51 1.02 3.98 -9.60
C LEU A 51 1.08 4.85 -10.86
N TYR A 52 1.93 5.88 -10.79
CA TYR A 52 2.26 6.79 -11.88
C TYR A 52 3.76 6.71 -12.20
N ARG A 53 4.12 6.83 -13.47
CA ARG A 53 5.52 6.91 -13.94
C ARG A 53 5.81 8.33 -14.44
#